data_AF-A0A6L5WIL2-F1
#
_entry.id   AF-A0A6L5WIL2-F1
#
_cell.length_a   1.000
_cell.length_b   1.000
_cell.length_c   1.000
_cell.angle_alpha   90.00
_cell.angle_beta   90.00
_cell.angle_gamma   90.00
#
_symmetry.space_group_name_H-M   'P 1'
#
loop_
_entity.id
_entity.type
_entity.pdbx_description
1 polymer ?
#
loop_
_entity_poly.entity_id
_entity_poly.type
_entity_poly.pdbx_seq_one_letter_code
_entity_poly.pdbx_strand_id
1 'polypeptide(L)' 'MIEPRFGDVGSFSEGLAESKINGKWGFIDKSGKFIIEPRFGDVGSFSK' A
#
# COMPACT_ATOMS: atom_id res chain seq x y z
N MET A 1 6.37 13.88 15.74
CA MET A 1 5.11 13.75 14.96
C MET A 1 5.54 13.23 13.61
N ILE A 2 5.30 11.95 13.30
CA ILE A 2 5.73 11.35 12.03
C ILE A 2 4.60 11.61 11.04
N GLU A 3 4.87 12.42 10.02
CA GLU A 3 3.89 12.69 8.98
C GLU A 3 3.67 11.42 8.14
N PRO A 4 2.43 10.92 8.01
CA PRO A 4 2.16 9.77 7.16
C PRO A 4 2.36 10.18 5.69
N ARG A 5 3.50 9.79 5.09
CA ARG A 5 3.82 10.01 3.66
C ARG A 5 2.97 9.20 2.68
N PHE A 6 1.98 8.46 3.18
CA PHE A 6 1.13 7.59 2.39
C PHE A 6 -0.33 8.01 2.62
N GLY A 7 -0.95 8.59 1.59
CA GLY A 7 -2.28 9.20 1.68
C GLY A 7 -3.42 8.22 1.98
N ASP A 8 -3.24 6.94 1.63
CA ASP A 8 -4.13 5.83 1.97
C ASP A 8 -3.28 4.56 2.11
N VAL A 9 -3.10 4.10 3.35
CA VAL A 9 -2.49 2.80 3.66
C VAL A 9 -3.62 1.93 4.19
N GLY A 10 -3.94 0.85 3.47
CA GLY A 10 -4.87 -0.15 3.97
C GLY A 10 -4.36 -0.79 5.26
N SER A 11 -5.23 -1.41 6.03
CA SER A 11 -4.81 -2.16 7.23
C SER A 11 -3.75 -3.19 6.88
N PHE A 12 -2.69 -3.27 7.68
CA PHE A 12 -1.67 -4.31 7.49
C PHE A 12 -2.30 -5.69 7.68
N SER A 13 -2.20 -6.55 6.66
CA SER A 13 -2.53 -7.97 6.73
C SER A 13 -1.28 -8.78 6.41
N GLU A 14 -0.97 -9.77 7.25
CA GLU A 14 0.21 -10.65 7.10
C GLU A 14 1.56 -9.89 6.97
N GLY A 15 1.64 -8.67 7.48
CA GLY A 15 2.84 -7.84 7.46
C GLY A 15 3.04 -6.98 6.21
N LEU A 16 2.05 -6.97 5.31
CA LEU A 16 2.00 -6.10 4.14
C LEU A 16 0.79 -5.18 4.22
N ALA A 17 0.91 -3.98 3.66
CA ALA A 17 -0.21 -3.09 3.44
C ALA A 17 -0.23 -2.62 2.00
N GLU A 18 -1.43 -2.49 1.44
CA GLU A 18 -1.66 -1.86 0.16
C GLU A 18 -1.49 -0.35 0.27
N SER A 19 -0.80 0.24 -0.71
CA SER A 19 -0.59 1.68 -0.77
C SER A 19 -0.77 2.16 -2.21
N LYS A 20 -1.52 3.27 -2.34
CA LYS A 20 -1.81 3.89 -3.63
C LYS A 20 -0.97 5.15 -3.82
N ILE A 21 -0.20 5.20 -4.90
CA ILE A 21 0.58 6.38 -5.31
C ILE A 21 0.29 6.66 -6.78
N ASN A 22 -0.04 7.92 -7.10
CA ASN A 22 -0.33 8.37 -8.48
C ASN A 22 -1.35 7.49 -9.22
N GLY A 23 -2.40 7.06 -8.52
CA GLY A 23 -3.43 6.21 -9.11
C GLY A 23 -3.06 4.73 -9.22
N LYS A 24 -1.82 4.35 -8.91
CA LYS A 24 -1.35 2.96 -8.98
C LYS A 24 -1.18 2.36 -7.60
N TRP A 25 -1.47 1.08 -7.50
CA TRP A 25 -1.38 0.32 -6.26
C TRP A 25 -0.11 -0.51 -6.21
N GLY A 26 0.52 -0.49 -5.03
CA GLY A 26 1.65 -1.33 -4.65
C GLY A 26 1.49 -1.83 -3.23
N PHE A 27 2.45 -2.60 -2.74
CA PHE A 27 2.46 -3.13 -1.39
C PHE A 27 3.69 -2.66 -0.64
N ILE A 28 3.49 -2.18 0.58
CA ILE A 28 4.53 -1.77 1.51
C ILE A 28 4.66 -2.76 2.66
N ASP A 29 5.86 -2.91 3.20
CA ASP A 29 6.07 -3.60 4.47
C ASP A 29 5.80 -2.67 5.67
N LYS A 30 5.89 -3.22 6.89
CA LYS A 30 5.73 -2.46 8.14
C LYS A 30 6.72 -1.29 8.31
N SER A 31 7.86 -1.34 7.63
CA SER A 31 8.86 -0.27 7.59
C SER A 31 8.46 0.86 6.63
N GLY A 32 7.37 0.70 5.87
CA GLY A 32 6.92 1.64 4.85
C GLY A 32 7.71 1.55 3.55
N LYS A 33 8.47 0.48 3.31
CA LYS A 33 9.19 0.28 2.04
C LYS A 33 8.30 -0.50 1.08
N PHE A 34 8.25 -0.05 -0.17
CA PHE A 34 7.60 -0.83 -1.22
C PHE A 34 8.31 -2.17 -1.43
N ILE A 35 7.59 -3.25 -1.15
CA ILE A 35 7.95 -4.61 -1.54
C ILE A 35 7.47 -4.86 -2.98
N ILE A 36 6.33 -4.27 -3.34
CA ILE A 36 5.79 -4.29 -4.70
C ILE A 36 5.56 -2.85 -5.11
N GLU A 37 6.33 -2.38 -6.08
CA GLU A 37 6.18 -1.01 -6.60
C GLU A 37 4.79 -0.79 -7.21
N PRO A 38 4.23 0.43 -7.07
CA PRO A 38 2.90 0.74 -7.56
C PRO A 38 2.82 0.67 -9.08
N ARG A 39 2.34 -0.47 -9.58
CA ARG A 39 2.25 -0.79 -11.02
C ARG A 39 0.85 -1.21 -11.47
N PHE A 40 -0.05 -1.48 -10.53
CA PHE A 40 -1.42 -1.91 -10.82
C PHE A 40 -2.33 -0.68 -10.91
N GLY A 41 -3.02 -0.48 -12.04
CA GLY A 41 -3.96 0.64 -12.21
C GLY A 41 -5.21 0.51 -11.33
N ASP A 42 -5.61 -0.73 -11.06
CA ASP A 42 -6.66 -1.12 -10.13
C ASP A 42 -6.17 -2.38 -9.41
N VAL A 43 -6.01 -2.33 -8.08
CA VAL A 43 -6.13 -3.56 -7.29
C VAL A 43 -7.56 -3.60 -6.83
N GLY A 44 -8.32 -4.55 -7.36
CA GLY A 44 -9.62 -4.88 -6.80
C GLY A 44 -9.40 -5.28 -5.34
N SER A 45 -10.21 -4.73 -4.43
CA SER A 45 -10.23 -5.12 -3.03
C SER A 45 -10.25 -6.65 -2.96
N PHE A 46 -9.21 -7.26 -2.40
CA PHE A 46 -9.24 -8.69 -2.10
C PHE A 46 -10.33 -8.89 -1.04
N SER A 47 -11.53 -9.22 -1.50
CA SER A 47 -12.60 -9.70 -0.64
C SER A 47 -12.40 -11.20 -0.44
N LYS A 48 -12.39 -11.59 0.83
CA LYS A 48 -12.16 -12.91 1.43
C LYS A 48 -12.71 -14.10 0.66
#